data_AF-A0A2Z6GA04-F1
#
_entry.id   AF-A0A2Z6GA04-F1
#
_cell.length_a   1.000
_cell.length_b   1.000
_cell.length_c   1.000
_cell.angle_alpha   90.00
_cell.angle_beta   90.00
_cell.angle_gamma   90.00
#
_symmetry.space_group_name_H-M   'P 1'
#
loop_
_entity.id
_entity.type
_entity.pdbx_description
1 polymer ?
#
loop_
_entity_poly.entity_id
_entity_poly.type
_entity_poly.pdbx_seq_one_letter_code
_entity_poly.pdbx_strand_id
1 'polypeptide(L)'
;MYLPQAAENLAQRYERQAVLRALVQLIPFNMGSAIDTAVLTRLQTVRAERAREFFDELAKNESRLTPELLESNEFLHCFYTTSEAALRTSQFEKIRMFARLLSESMQQGMFSDIDEYEELLGILIDLSNRELTVLILVNRYETAYPKIDGENELQRANRYWDSLVLELSRTLSVPSEEVDSILLRLNRSGCYETFTGTYWDYTGGKGKTTPLYRRIKSIALDAD
;
A
#
# COMPACT_ATOMS: atom_id res chain seq x y z
N MET A 1 -22.47 -23.39 9.61
CA MET A 1 -22.02 -22.05 10.03
C MET A 1 -22.60 -21.08 9.04
N TYR A 2 -23.57 -20.23 9.43
CA TYR A 2 -24.14 -19.25 8.50
C TYR A 2 -23.12 -18.14 8.25
N LEU A 3 -22.81 -17.89 6.99
CA LEU A 3 -22.03 -16.72 6.60
C LEU A 3 -22.93 -15.49 6.78
N PRO A 4 -22.42 -14.35 7.29
CA PRO A 4 -23.18 -13.11 7.26
C PRO A 4 -23.65 -12.82 5.83
N GLN A 5 -24.87 -12.29 5.63
CA GLN A 5 -25.46 -12.03 4.30
C GLN A 5 -24.49 -11.32 3.34
N ALA A 6 -23.65 -10.41 3.87
CA ALA A 6 -22.61 -9.73 3.11
C ALA A 6 -21.57 -10.67 2.50
N ALA A 7 -21.11 -11.68 3.25
CA ALA A 7 -20.15 -12.67 2.80
C ALA A 7 -20.77 -13.63 1.77
N GLU A 8 -22.05 -13.99 1.93
CA GLU A 8 -22.79 -14.78 0.94
C GLU A 8 -22.94 -14.01 -0.38
N ASN A 9 -23.35 -12.75 -0.32
CA ASN A 9 -23.46 -11.89 -1.51
C ASN A 9 -22.10 -11.73 -2.22
N LEU A 10 -21.02 -11.61 -1.45
CA LEU A 10 -19.66 -11.50 -2.00
C LEU A 10 -19.20 -12.83 -2.62
N ALA A 11 -19.46 -13.96 -1.98
CA ALA A 11 -19.14 -15.28 -2.50
C ALA A 11 -19.92 -15.60 -3.80
N GLN A 12 -21.19 -15.17 -3.89
CA GLN A 12 -21.99 -15.29 -5.11
C GLN A 12 -21.40 -14.48 -6.27
N ARG A 13 -20.87 -13.28 -6.00
CA ARG A 13 -20.22 -12.45 -7.03
C ARG A 13 -19.07 -13.17 -7.73
N TYR A 14 -18.31 -13.97 -6.98
CA TYR A 14 -17.17 -14.74 -7.49
C TYR A 14 -17.50 -16.22 -7.71
N GLU A 15 -18.78 -16.57 -7.93
CA GLU A 15 -19.21 -17.97 -8.10
C GLU A 15 -18.47 -18.71 -9.23
N ARG A 16 -18.08 -17.97 -10.28
CA ARG A 16 -17.33 -18.50 -11.43
C ARG A 16 -15.81 -18.62 -11.18
N GLN A 17 -15.32 -18.13 -10.05
CA GLN A 17 -13.91 -18.09 -9.66
C GLN A 17 -13.72 -18.88 -8.36
N ALA A 18 -13.53 -20.20 -8.48
CA ALA A 18 -13.56 -21.12 -7.34
C ALA A 18 -12.60 -20.74 -6.21
N VAL A 19 -11.38 -20.31 -6.53
CA VAL A 19 -10.36 -19.91 -5.55
C VAL A 19 -10.78 -18.64 -4.82
N LEU A 20 -11.24 -17.61 -5.53
CA LEU A 20 -11.72 -16.37 -4.91
C LEU A 20 -12.93 -16.60 -4.02
N ARG A 21 -13.87 -17.42 -4.47
CA ARG A 21 -15.01 -17.84 -3.65
C ARG A 21 -14.55 -18.54 -2.36
N ALA A 22 -13.57 -19.44 -2.43
CA ALA A 22 -13.02 -20.11 -1.26
C ALA A 22 -12.37 -19.10 -0.30
N LEU A 23 -11.55 -18.18 -0.82
CA LEU A 23 -10.91 -17.13 -0.03
C LEU A 23 -11.91 -16.21 0.69
N VAL A 24 -13.02 -15.84 0.03
CA VAL A 24 -14.09 -15.05 0.67
C VAL A 24 -14.65 -15.77 1.91
N GLN A 25 -14.76 -17.09 1.86
CA GLN A 25 -15.28 -17.89 2.96
C GLN A 25 -14.32 -18.00 4.15
N LEU A 26 -13.02 -17.77 3.92
CA LEU A 26 -12.00 -17.76 4.98
C LEU A 26 -11.97 -16.45 5.77
N ILE A 27 -12.58 -15.37 5.26
CA ILE A 27 -12.59 -14.09 5.98
C ILE A 27 -13.54 -14.16 7.18
N PRO A 28 -13.06 -13.89 8.41
CA PRO A 28 -13.91 -13.82 9.58
C PRO A 28 -14.72 -12.50 9.55
N PHE A 29 -15.91 -12.55 8.96
CA PHE A 29 -16.88 -11.45 9.05
C PHE A 29 -17.56 -11.35 10.42
N ASN A 30 -17.29 -12.29 11.33
CA ASN A 30 -17.94 -12.39 12.63
C ASN A 30 -17.19 -11.54 13.67
N MET A 31 -17.90 -10.67 14.40
CA MET A 31 -17.39 -10.04 15.63
C MET A 31 -18.44 -10.02 16.74
N GLY A 32 -18.00 -10.48 17.93
CA GLY A 32 -18.32 -9.97 19.28
C GLY A 32 -19.76 -9.64 19.66
N SER A 33 -20.29 -10.39 20.63
CA SER A 33 -21.57 -10.17 21.30
C SER A 33 -21.75 -8.76 21.89
N ALA A 34 -22.98 -8.25 21.81
CA ALA A 34 -23.53 -7.09 22.54
C ALA A 34 -23.15 -5.68 22.05
N ILE A 35 -23.37 -5.39 20.77
CA ILE A 35 -23.44 -4.01 20.25
C ILE A 35 -24.84 -3.81 19.63
N ASP A 36 -25.37 -2.58 19.70
CA ASP A 36 -26.65 -2.19 19.12
C ASP A 36 -26.76 -2.58 17.63
N THR A 37 -27.90 -3.16 17.23
CA THR A 37 -28.13 -3.80 15.91
C THR A 37 -27.86 -2.85 14.74
N ALA A 38 -28.11 -1.55 14.92
CA ALA A 38 -27.86 -0.54 13.89
C ALA A 38 -26.36 -0.29 13.66
N VAL A 39 -25.57 -0.21 14.73
CA VAL A 39 -24.11 -0.04 14.65
C VAL A 39 -23.46 -1.28 14.04
N LEU A 40 -23.92 -2.47 14.43
CA LEU A 40 -23.50 -3.73 13.83
C LEU A 40 -23.75 -3.77 12.32
N THR A 41 -24.95 -3.38 11.89
CA THR A 41 -25.32 -3.35 10.46
C THR A 41 -24.40 -2.43 9.68
N ARG A 42 -24.13 -1.22 10.18
CA ARG A 42 -23.24 -0.26 9.49
C ARG A 42 -21.79 -0.76 9.42
N LEU A 43 -21.28 -1.34 10.50
CA LEU A 43 -19.94 -1.93 10.52
C LEU A 43 -19.81 -3.10 9.53
N GLN A 44 -20.84 -3.93 9.42
CA GLN A 44 -20.89 -5.01 8.44
C GLN A 44 -20.89 -4.48 7.01
N THR A 45 -21.67 -3.44 6.71
CA THR A 45 -21.67 -2.80 5.38
C THR A 45 -20.29 -2.26 5.03
N VAL A 46 -19.66 -1.51 5.95
CA VAL A 46 -18.31 -0.96 5.72
C VAL A 46 -17.28 -2.06 5.46
N ARG A 47 -17.31 -3.14 6.25
CA ARG A 47 -16.42 -4.29 6.02
C ARG A 47 -16.69 -4.99 4.69
N ALA A 48 -17.97 -5.12 4.30
CA ALA A 48 -18.35 -5.72 3.04
C ALA A 48 -17.88 -4.90 1.84
N GLU A 49 -17.95 -3.57 1.92
CA GLU A 49 -17.43 -2.66 0.89
C GLU A 49 -15.91 -2.78 0.76
N ARG A 50 -15.19 -2.83 1.89
CA ARG A 50 -13.73 -3.03 1.89
C ARG A 50 -13.33 -4.39 1.33
N ALA A 51 -14.01 -5.44 1.74
CA ALA A 51 -13.80 -6.79 1.22
C ALA A 51 -14.04 -6.82 -0.29
N ARG A 52 -15.10 -6.18 -0.76
CA ARG A 52 -15.42 -6.07 -2.18
C ARG A 52 -14.29 -5.40 -2.96
N GLU A 53 -13.83 -4.24 -2.51
CA GLU A 53 -12.71 -3.54 -3.18
C GLU A 53 -11.46 -4.43 -3.24
N PHE A 54 -11.14 -5.11 -2.14
CA PHE A 54 -9.98 -6.00 -2.04
C PHE A 54 -10.05 -7.15 -3.06
N PHE A 55 -11.18 -7.86 -3.09
CA PHE A 55 -11.35 -8.99 -4.01
C PHE A 55 -11.55 -8.55 -5.46
N ASP A 56 -12.17 -7.39 -5.71
CA ASP A 56 -12.27 -6.84 -7.07
C ASP A 56 -10.89 -6.52 -7.64
N GLU A 57 -9.97 -6.00 -6.83
CA GLU A 57 -8.59 -5.79 -7.26
C GLU A 57 -7.83 -7.13 -7.43
N LEU A 58 -7.99 -8.09 -6.52
CA LEU A 58 -7.39 -9.43 -6.67
C LEU A 58 -7.88 -10.15 -7.93
N ALA A 59 -9.16 -10.02 -8.26
CA ALA A 59 -9.77 -10.66 -9.43
C ALA A 59 -9.16 -10.20 -10.76
N LYS A 60 -8.51 -9.03 -10.80
CA LYS A 60 -7.76 -8.57 -11.99
C LYS A 60 -6.60 -9.51 -12.34
N ASN A 61 -6.08 -10.24 -11.36
CA ASN A 61 -5.01 -11.23 -11.50
C ASN A 61 -5.51 -12.66 -11.25
N GLU A 62 -6.78 -12.96 -11.55
CA GLU A 62 -7.40 -14.27 -11.26
C GLU A 62 -6.64 -15.47 -11.85
N SER A 63 -5.93 -15.28 -12.96
CA SER A 63 -5.14 -16.33 -13.61
C SER A 63 -3.97 -16.83 -12.76
N ARG A 64 -3.53 -16.04 -11.78
CA ARG A 64 -2.47 -16.39 -10.82
C ARG A 64 -3.02 -17.16 -9.62
N LEU A 65 -4.34 -17.13 -9.39
CA LEU A 65 -5.01 -17.81 -8.30
C LEU A 65 -5.27 -19.28 -8.67
N THR A 66 -4.30 -20.15 -8.37
CA THR A 66 -4.45 -21.59 -8.60
C THR A 66 -4.98 -22.30 -7.35
N PRO A 67 -5.69 -23.44 -7.48
CA PRO A 67 -6.17 -24.21 -6.33
C PRO A 67 -5.05 -24.64 -5.38
N GLU A 68 -3.84 -24.89 -5.89
CA GLU A 68 -2.69 -25.34 -5.11
C GLU A 68 -2.22 -24.28 -4.10
N LEU A 69 -2.49 -22.99 -4.36
CA LEU A 69 -2.18 -21.93 -3.40
C LEU A 69 -2.97 -22.07 -2.10
N LEU A 70 -4.19 -22.62 -2.15
CA LEU A 70 -5.03 -22.83 -0.95
C LEU A 70 -4.44 -23.87 0.01
N GLU A 71 -3.52 -24.73 -0.48
CA GLU A 71 -2.81 -25.71 0.34
C GLU A 71 -1.49 -25.14 0.91
N SER A 72 -1.07 -23.95 0.47
CA SER A 72 0.15 -23.30 0.94
C SER A 72 -0.09 -22.52 2.22
N ASN A 73 0.53 -22.96 3.32
CA ASN A 73 0.50 -22.24 4.60
C ASN A 73 1.04 -20.81 4.48
N GLU A 74 2.08 -20.60 3.67
CA GLU A 74 2.71 -19.29 3.47
C GLU A 74 1.73 -18.33 2.78
N PHE A 75 1.06 -18.82 1.74
CA PHE A 75 0.04 -18.05 1.04
C PHE A 75 -1.16 -17.75 1.94
N LEU A 76 -1.68 -18.73 2.67
CA LEU A 76 -2.80 -18.53 3.60
C LEU A 76 -2.46 -17.52 4.69
N HIS A 77 -1.22 -17.54 5.18
CA HIS A 77 -0.71 -16.56 6.13
C HIS A 77 -0.68 -15.15 5.52
N CYS A 78 -0.06 -14.98 4.35
CA CYS A 78 -0.04 -13.71 3.62
C CYS A 78 -1.46 -13.20 3.32
N PHE A 79 -2.35 -14.08 2.90
CA PHE A 79 -3.76 -13.77 2.65
C PHE A 79 -4.44 -13.27 3.92
N TYR A 80 -4.26 -13.96 5.05
CA TYR A 80 -4.89 -13.58 6.30
C TYR A 80 -4.43 -12.19 6.78
N THR A 81 -3.11 -11.98 6.89
CA THR A 81 -2.54 -10.71 7.37
C THR A 81 -2.93 -9.53 6.48
N THR A 82 -2.96 -9.76 5.16
CA THR A 82 -3.30 -8.72 4.18
C THR A 82 -4.79 -8.41 4.15
N SER A 83 -5.63 -9.44 4.22
CA SER A 83 -7.08 -9.28 4.28
C SER A 83 -7.48 -8.53 5.56
N GLU A 84 -6.86 -8.81 6.70
CA GLU A 84 -7.08 -8.04 7.92
C GLU A 84 -6.69 -6.56 7.76
N ALA A 85 -5.52 -6.28 7.17
CA ALA A 85 -5.09 -4.91 6.89
C ALA A 85 -6.08 -4.16 5.99
N ALA A 86 -6.55 -4.81 4.92
CA ALA A 86 -7.54 -4.27 4.00
C ALA A 86 -8.89 -3.98 4.67
N LEU A 87 -9.36 -4.87 5.54
CA LEU A 87 -10.64 -4.70 6.23
C LEU A 87 -10.59 -3.65 7.35
N ARG A 88 -9.40 -3.35 7.89
CA ARG A 88 -9.21 -2.34 8.96
C ARG A 88 -9.06 -0.92 8.41
N THR A 89 -8.39 -0.72 7.27
CA THR A 89 -8.19 0.61 6.69
C THR A 89 -9.48 1.24 6.15
N SER A 90 -9.62 2.56 6.24
CA SER A 90 -10.70 3.33 5.60
C SER A 90 -10.35 3.82 4.18
N GLN A 91 -9.13 3.55 3.71
CA GLN A 91 -8.58 4.12 2.48
C GLN A 91 -8.63 3.08 1.36
N PHE A 92 -9.53 3.25 0.40
CA PHE A 92 -9.72 2.29 -0.70
C PHE A 92 -8.49 2.15 -1.60
N GLU A 93 -7.72 3.23 -1.79
CA GLU A 93 -6.43 3.18 -2.49
C GLU A 93 -5.49 2.16 -1.85
N LYS A 94 -5.37 2.19 -0.51
CA LYS A 94 -4.54 1.24 0.22
C LYS A 94 -5.08 -0.19 0.13
N ILE A 95 -6.40 -0.35 0.10
CA ILE A 95 -7.01 -1.69 -0.10
C ILE A 95 -6.55 -2.28 -1.43
N ARG A 96 -6.56 -1.49 -2.51
CA ARG A 96 -6.04 -1.93 -3.82
C ARG A 96 -4.55 -2.24 -3.76
N MET A 97 -3.75 -1.41 -3.08
CA MET A 97 -2.32 -1.65 -2.88
C MET A 97 -2.04 -2.96 -2.15
N PHE A 98 -2.82 -3.28 -1.10
CA PHE A 98 -2.72 -4.54 -0.37
C PHE A 98 -3.09 -5.74 -1.25
N ALA A 99 -4.15 -5.64 -2.05
CA ALA A 99 -4.54 -6.69 -3.00
C ALA A 99 -3.45 -6.95 -4.05
N ARG A 100 -2.81 -5.90 -4.56
CA ARG A 100 -1.69 -6.02 -5.51
C ARG A 100 -0.47 -6.68 -4.87
N LEU A 101 -0.11 -6.26 -3.65
CA LEU A 101 0.97 -6.91 -2.90
C LEU A 101 0.73 -8.42 -2.74
N LEU A 102 -0.49 -8.82 -2.34
CA LEU A 102 -0.85 -10.23 -2.25
C LEU A 102 -0.83 -10.94 -3.61
N SER A 103 -1.24 -10.26 -4.69
CA SER A 103 -1.19 -10.82 -6.05
C SER A 103 0.23 -11.13 -6.51
N GLU A 104 1.22 -10.37 -6.04
CA GLU A 104 2.62 -10.64 -6.33
C GLU A 104 3.19 -11.79 -5.50
N SER A 105 2.65 -12.09 -4.30
CA SER A 105 3.14 -13.25 -3.52
C SER A 105 2.76 -14.60 -4.12
N MET A 106 1.83 -14.59 -5.09
CA MET A 106 1.46 -15.75 -5.89
C MET A 106 2.52 -16.11 -6.94
N GLN A 107 3.45 -15.20 -7.25
CA GLN A 107 4.52 -15.45 -8.21
C GLN A 107 5.76 -16.04 -7.52
N GLN A 108 6.26 -17.15 -8.07
CA GLN A 108 7.47 -17.79 -7.56
C GLN A 108 8.69 -16.85 -7.70
N GLY A 109 9.46 -16.75 -6.62
CA GLY A 109 10.69 -15.96 -6.57
C GLY A 109 10.46 -14.45 -6.51
N MET A 110 9.20 -13.99 -6.38
CA MET A 110 8.94 -12.56 -6.17
C MET A 110 9.38 -12.11 -4.78
N PHE A 111 9.26 -12.94 -3.75
CA PHE A 111 9.79 -12.66 -2.41
C PHE A 111 10.84 -13.70 -2.07
N SER A 112 11.86 -13.29 -1.31
CA SER A 112 12.90 -14.17 -0.80
C SER A 112 12.35 -15.12 0.28
N ASP A 113 11.48 -14.60 1.15
CA ASP A 113 10.76 -15.34 2.19
C ASP A 113 9.49 -14.58 2.62
N ILE A 114 8.80 -15.13 3.64
CA ILE A 114 7.61 -14.53 4.25
C ILE A 114 7.95 -13.22 4.98
N ASP A 115 9.15 -13.11 5.55
CA ASP A 115 9.55 -11.95 6.33
C ASP A 115 9.65 -10.72 5.41
N GLU A 116 10.23 -10.85 4.20
CA GLU A 116 10.24 -9.76 3.20
C GLU A 116 8.81 -9.30 2.86
N TYR A 117 7.87 -10.24 2.70
CA TYR A 117 6.47 -9.91 2.45
C TYR A 117 5.85 -9.12 3.61
N GLU A 118 6.05 -9.58 4.84
CA GLU A 118 5.53 -8.92 6.04
C GLU A 118 6.12 -7.53 6.26
N GLU A 119 7.42 -7.37 6.02
CA GLU A 119 8.08 -6.06 6.08
C GLU A 119 7.45 -5.06 5.11
N LEU A 120 7.24 -5.48 3.85
CA LEU A 120 6.63 -4.64 2.82
C LEU A 120 5.15 -4.32 3.13
N LEU A 121 4.39 -5.31 3.62
CA LEU A 121 3.02 -5.10 4.09
C LEU A 121 3.00 -4.11 5.26
N GLY A 122 3.90 -4.27 6.23
CA GLY A 122 4.04 -3.40 7.40
C GLY A 122 4.32 -1.96 7.01
N ILE A 123 5.26 -1.74 6.09
CA ILE A 123 5.56 -0.40 5.55
C ILE A 123 4.31 0.20 4.89
N LEU A 124 3.59 -0.57 4.05
CA LEU A 124 2.37 -0.09 3.42
C LEU A 124 1.29 0.24 4.46
N ILE A 125 1.16 -0.54 5.55
CA ILE A 125 0.22 -0.27 6.64
C ILE A 125 0.57 1.05 7.34
N ASP A 126 1.85 1.28 7.63
CA ASP A 126 2.34 2.42 8.40
C ASP A 126 2.33 3.75 7.63
N LEU A 127 2.52 3.69 6.31
CA LEU A 127 2.47 4.86 5.45
C LEU A 127 1.04 5.42 5.37
N SER A 128 0.92 6.71 5.68
CA SER A 128 -0.31 7.47 5.48
C SER A 128 -0.49 7.84 4.00
N ASN A 129 -1.73 8.13 3.58
CA ASN A 129 -1.99 8.67 2.22
C ASN A 129 -1.20 9.94 1.91
N ARG A 130 -0.93 10.79 2.93
CA ARG A 130 -0.12 12.00 2.77
C ARG A 130 1.32 11.65 2.42
N GLU A 131 1.89 10.67 3.12
CA GLU A 131 3.25 10.19 2.88
C GLU A 131 3.39 9.45 1.55
N LEU A 132 2.40 8.62 1.19
CA LEU A 132 2.35 7.99 -0.14
C LEU A 132 2.32 9.06 -1.23
N THR A 133 1.50 10.11 -1.07
CA THR A 133 1.45 11.25 -1.98
C THR A 133 2.81 11.94 -2.11
N VAL A 134 3.50 12.15 -0.99
CA VAL A 134 4.85 12.75 -0.98
C VAL A 134 5.82 11.88 -1.76
N LEU A 135 5.88 10.57 -1.47
CA LEU A 135 6.77 9.64 -2.15
C LEU A 135 6.52 9.60 -3.66
N ILE A 136 5.25 9.56 -4.08
CA ILE A 136 4.84 9.62 -5.49
C ILE A 136 5.35 10.90 -6.16
N LEU A 137 5.13 12.06 -5.52
CA LEU A 137 5.55 13.35 -6.06
C LEU A 137 7.08 13.45 -6.14
N VAL A 138 7.80 13.08 -5.06
CA VAL A 138 9.27 13.07 -5.05
C VAL A 138 9.80 12.20 -6.19
N ASN A 139 9.27 10.98 -6.35
CA ASN A 139 9.70 10.08 -7.42
C ASN A 139 9.37 10.60 -8.83
N ARG A 140 8.23 11.27 -9.00
CA ARG A 140 7.85 11.87 -10.29
C ARG A 140 8.82 13.00 -10.68
N TYR A 141 9.19 13.86 -9.72
CA TYR A 141 10.20 14.89 -9.95
C TYR A 141 11.58 14.29 -10.21
N GLU A 142 11.98 13.28 -9.45
CA GLU A 142 13.20 12.52 -9.72
C GLU A 142 13.23 11.98 -11.16
N THR A 143 12.12 11.44 -11.65
CA THR A 143 12.03 10.89 -13.01
C THR A 143 12.07 11.99 -14.08
N ALA A 144 11.41 13.12 -13.84
CA ALA A 144 11.39 14.27 -14.75
C ALA A 144 12.73 15.02 -14.82
N TYR A 145 13.55 14.93 -13.76
CA TYR A 145 14.87 15.54 -13.66
C TYR A 145 15.93 14.43 -13.50
N PRO A 146 16.25 13.70 -14.58
CA PRO A 146 17.30 12.67 -14.53
C PRO A 146 18.65 13.30 -14.20
N LYS A 147 19.51 12.51 -13.57
CA LYS A 147 20.85 12.91 -13.16
C LYS A 147 21.71 13.25 -14.38
N ILE A 148 22.42 14.38 -14.33
CA ILE A 148 23.38 14.78 -15.35
C ILE A 148 24.76 14.24 -14.98
N ASP A 149 25.61 13.96 -15.97
CA ASP A 149 26.97 13.49 -15.71
C ASP A 149 27.77 14.47 -14.84
N GLY A 150 28.50 13.95 -13.86
CA GLY A 150 29.22 14.73 -12.85
C GLY A 150 28.35 15.38 -11.74
N GLU A 151 27.02 15.27 -11.80
CA GLU A 151 26.10 15.79 -10.79
C GLU A 151 25.95 14.80 -9.61
N ASN A 152 25.79 15.29 -8.37
CA ASN A 152 25.37 14.48 -7.22
C ASN A 152 23.86 14.58 -6.96
N GLU A 153 23.31 13.72 -6.08
CA GLU A 153 21.85 13.70 -5.84
C GLU A 153 21.30 15.01 -5.24
N LEU A 154 22.09 15.72 -4.43
CA LEU A 154 21.68 17.00 -3.86
C LEU A 154 21.65 18.10 -4.93
N GLN A 155 22.67 18.15 -5.79
CA GLN A 155 22.72 19.07 -6.93
C GLN A 155 21.54 18.84 -7.88
N ARG A 156 21.20 17.58 -8.15
CA ARG A 156 20.01 17.20 -8.88
C ARG A 156 18.73 17.71 -8.21
N ALA A 157 18.58 17.46 -6.91
CA ALA A 157 17.42 17.93 -6.16
C ALA A 157 17.28 19.45 -6.17
N ASN A 158 18.38 20.20 -6.13
CA ASN A 158 18.36 21.66 -6.20
C ASN A 158 17.68 22.21 -7.46
N ARG A 159 17.65 21.45 -8.57
CA ARG A 159 16.99 21.87 -9.81
C ARG A 159 15.46 21.94 -9.70
N TYR A 160 14.86 21.21 -8.77
CA TYR A 160 13.39 21.08 -8.69
C TYR A 160 12.80 21.24 -7.29
N TRP A 161 13.62 21.27 -6.23
CA TRP A 161 13.13 21.18 -4.85
C TRP A 161 12.08 22.22 -4.50
N ASP A 162 12.28 23.49 -4.88
CA ASP A 162 11.35 24.56 -4.54
C ASP A 162 10.00 24.38 -5.24
N SER A 163 10.01 23.89 -6.47
CA SER A 163 8.77 23.55 -7.20
C SER A 163 8.05 22.35 -6.57
N LEU A 164 8.82 21.33 -6.17
CA LEU A 164 8.31 20.16 -5.46
C LEU A 164 7.66 20.55 -4.12
N VAL A 165 8.32 21.36 -3.30
CA VAL A 165 7.78 21.80 -1.99
C VAL A 165 6.51 22.64 -2.18
N LEU A 166 6.50 23.54 -3.17
CA LEU A 166 5.32 24.34 -3.48
C LEU A 166 4.15 23.47 -3.94
N GLU A 167 4.41 22.44 -4.74
CA GLU A 167 3.39 21.49 -5.14
C GLU A 167 2.92 20.64 -3.97
N LEU A 168 3.82 20.10 -3.15
CA LEU A 168 3.49 19.32 -1.95
C LEU A 168 2.60 20.14 -1.00
N SER A 169 2.97 21.39 -0.73
CA SER A 169 2.18 22.30 0.10
C SER A 169 0.74 22.45 -0.43
N ARG A 170 0.57 22.63 -1.75
CA ARG A 170 -0.74 22.74 -2.39
C ARG A 170 -1.52 21.44 -2.38
N THR A 171 -0.89 20.32 -2.76
CA THR A 171 -1.54 19.01 -2.84
C THR A 171 -1.97 18.50 -1.47
N LEU A 172 -1.18 18.77 -0.44
CA LEU A 172 -1.44 18.33 0.92
C LEU A 172 -2.21 19.37 1.76
N SER A 173 -2.47 20.57 1.22
CA SER A 173 -3.09 21.69 1.90
C SER A 173 -2.42 22.02 3.25
N VAL A 174 -1.09 22.07 3.28
CA VAL A 174 -0.31 22.44 4.47
C VAL A 174 0.75 23.48 4.14
N PRO A 175 1.19 24.29 5.12
CA PRO A 175 2.32 25.20 4.95
C PRO A 175 3.59 24.48 4.51
N SER A 176 4.46 25.16 3.78
CA SER A 176 5.72 24.58 3.28
C SER A 176 6.62 24.09 4.42
N GLU A 177 6.61 24.78 5.57
CA GLU A 177 7.34 24.39 6.77
C GLU A 177 6.86 23.05 7.38
N GLU A 178 5.60 22.66 7.15
CA GLU A 178 5.08 21.37 7.64
C GLU A 178 5.48 20.21 6.72
N VAL A 179 5.87 20.48 5.47
CA VAL A 179 6.33 19.45 4.53
C VAL A 179 7.57 18.74 5.09
N ASP A 180 8.48 19.49 5.70
CA ASP A 180 9.70 18.94 6.31
C ASP A 180 9.40 17.93 7.43
N SER A 181 8.34 18.16 8.21
CA SER A 181 7.91 17.23 9.26
C SER A 181 7.44 15.89 8.69
N ILE A 182 6.77 15.92 7.53
CA ILE A 182 6.32 14.71 6.82
C ILE A 182 7.52 13.96 6.24
N LEU A 183 8.46 14.69 5.62
CA LEU A 183 9.71 14.11 5.10
C LEU A 183 10.56 13.49 6.22
N LEU A 184 10.60 14.12 7.40
CA LEU A 184 11.30 13.57 8.56
C LEU A 184 10.68 12.25 9.04
N ARG A 185 9.34 12.15 9.11
CA ARG A 185 8.67 10.89 9.45
C ARG A 185 8.95 9.80 8.40
N LEU A 186 8.95 10.18 7.12
CA LEU A 186 9.23 9.27 6.00
C LEU A 186 10.61 8.59 6.08
N ASN A 187 11.61 9.22 6.70
CA ASN A 187 12.92 8.57 6.89
C ASN A 187 12.82 7.25 7.67
N ARG A 188 11.85 7.13 8.59
CA ARG A 188 11.66 5.90 9.39
C ARG A 188 11.06 4.74 8.59
N SER A 189 10.43 5.03 7.45
CA SER A 189 9.84 4.00 6.58
C SER A 189 10.86 3.31 5.68
N GLY A 190 12.09 3.83 5.60
CA GLY A 190 13.10 3.38 4.64
C GLY A 190 12.76 3.69 3.17
N CYS A 191 11.60 4.29 2.86
CA CYS A 191 11.18 4.66 1.50
C CYS A 191 11.75 6.01 1.04
N TYR A 192 12.26 6.80 1.98
CA TYR A 192 12.83 8.12 1.75
C TYR A 192 14.12 8.28 2.54
N GLU A 193 15.09 8.98 1.97
CA GLU A 193 16.37 9.27 2.60
C GLU A 193 16.68 10.77 2.46
N THR A 194 16.82 11.47 3.58
CA THR A 194 17.33 12.84 3.61
C THR A 194 18.82 12.84 3.26
N PHE A 195 19.25 13.80 2.44
CA PHE A 195 20.66 13.96 2.14
C PHE A 195 21.44 14.34 3.39
N THR A 196 22.52 13.61 3.66
CA THR A 196 23.42 13.87 4.79
C THR A 196 24.81 14.26 4.26
N GLY A 197 25.49 15.19 4.95
CA GLY A 197 26.86 15.60 4.60
C GLY A 197 27.12 17.11 4.71
N THR A 198 28.39 17.48 4.73
CA THR A 198 28.88 18.87 4.79
C THR A 198 28.85 19.52 3.39
N TYR A 199 27.66 19.62 2.81
CA TYR A 199 27.47 20.40 1.59
C TYR A 199 27.45 21.88 1.97
N TRP A 200 28.33 22.66 1.35
CA TRP A 200 28.31 24.11 1.51
C TRP A 200 26.93 24.64 1.07
N ASP A 201 26.32 25.47 1.90
CA ASP A 201 24.97 26.06 1.71
C ASP A 201 23.76 25.11 1.79
N TYR A 202 23.92 23.88 2.32
CA TYR A 202 22.77 23.00 2.57
C TYR A 202 22.02 23.39 3.85
N THR A 203 20.77 23.83 3.69
CA THR A 203 19.89 24.24 4.79
C THR A 203 19.10 23.09 5.42
N GLY A 204 19.31 21.84 4.99
CA GLY A 204 18.52 20.69 5.44
C GLY A 204 17.28 20.40 4.58
N GLY A 205 16.52 19.38 4.97
CA GLY A 205 15.18 19.08 4.45
C GLY A 205 15.11 18.30 3.13
N LYS A 206 16.12 18.40 2.26
CA LYS A 206 16.14 17.73 0.95
C LYS A 206 16.49 16.25 1.02
N GLY A 207 15.92 15.44 0.15
CA GLY A 207 16.18 14.00 0.08
C GLY A 207 15.67 13.35 -1.20
N LYS A 208 15.65 12.02 -1.21
CA LYS A 208 15.29 11.20 -2.37
C LYS A 208 14.50 9.96 -1.99
N THR A 209 13.82 9.36 -2.96
CA THR A 209 13.25 8.02 -2.81
C THR A 209 14.34 6.94 -2.86
N THR A 210 14.12 5.87 -2.10
CA THR A 210 15.07 4.76 -1.95
C THR A 210 14.74 3.60 -2.90
N PRO A 211 15.65 2.60 -3.05
CA PRO A 211 15.32 1.36 -3.75
C PRO A 211 14.09 0.64 -3.15
N LEU A 212 13.89 0.71 -1.83
CA LEU A 212 12.72 0.12 -1.17
C LEU A 212 11.41 0.75 -1.64
N TYR A 213 11.38 2.08 -1.80
CA TYR A 213 10.22 2.74 -2.41
C TYR A 213 9.98 2.24 -3.83
N ARG A 214 11.03 2.12 -4.67
CA ARG A 214 10.88 1.63 -6.05
C ARG A 214 10.33 0.20 -6.08
N ARG A 215 10.77 -0.64 -5.15
CA ARG A 215 10.26 -1.99 -4.96
C ARG A 215 8.76 -1.98 -4.65
N ILE A 216 8.34 -1.23 -3.63
CA ILE A 216 6.92 -1.07 -3.28
C ILE A 216 6.13 -0.49 -4.46
N LYS A 217 6.68 0.50 -5.16
CA LYS A 217 6.06 1.14 -6.31
C LYS A 217 5.76 0.13 -7.42
N SER A 218 6.75 -0.69 -7.79
CA SER A 218 6.62 -1.71 -8.82
C SER A 218 5.61 -2.81 -8.50
N ILE A 219 5.33 -3.05 -7.22
CA ILE A 219 4.42 -4.10 -6.75
C ILE A 219 3.01 -3.57 -6.54
N ALA A 220 2.87 -2.40 -5.91
CA ALA A 220 1.60 -1.95 -5.32
C ALA A 220 1.07 -0.63 -5.88
N LEU A 221 1.92 0.28 -6.36
CA LEU A 221 1.48 1.61 -6.82
C LEU A 221 1.26 1.68 -8.32
N ASP A 222 2.17 1.11 -9.11
CA ASP A 222 2.08 1.11 -10.56
C ASP A 222 1.18 -0.05 -11.00
N ALA A 223 -0.09 0.27 -11.20
CA ALA A 223 -0.95 -0.54 -12.06
C ALA A 223 -1.21 0.27 -13.33
N ASP A 224 -1.00 -0.35 -14.48
CA ASP A 224 -1.41 0.15 -15.79
C ASP A 224 -2.87 0.65 -15.81
#